data_AF-A0A378LM27-F1
#
_entry.id   AF-A0A378LM27-F1
#
_cell.length_a   1.000
_cell.length_b   1.000
_cell.length_c   1.000
_cell.angle_alpha   90.00
_cell.angle_beta   90.00
_cell.angle_gamma   90.00
#
_symmetry.space_group_name_H-M   'P 1'
#
loop_
_entity.id
_entity.type
_entity.pdbx_description
1 polymer ?
#
loop_
_entity_poly.entity_id
_entity_poly.type
_entity_poly.pdbx_seq_one_letter_code
_entity_poly.pdbx_strand_id
1 'polypeptide(L)'
;MTIFIKAVKILMLQCLDESMDEASAKNQGWLGGWRNAELCKKQKELTLKLRRKIEDFVPLDTDAQSLVALKKAISEIDAEVEETRKSYEYARGNLNKTLTQMSSDLERFYNTVSSLSYKLNDIEDTKHPFHILCAHAAYYFGENIFYPSDEGYLSKAVSSLVGATPTVSVREHKEACLLAHLKKCDEKLKSVKEGDEFNEMRKELVLLEVDAIQRENAEICKHAQAITSVPISISFFATANVKAPTLKPSRGRLELCMKHVKEELDSLKVLEPINS
;
A
#
# COMPACT_ATOMS: atom_id res chain seq x y z
N MET A 1 -0.28 -6.53 16.19
CA MET A 1 0.27 -5.68 15.09
C MET A 1 -0.83 -4.72 14.67
N THR A 2 -0.52 -3.49 14.26
CA THR A 2 -1.52 -2.55 13.76
C THR A 2 -1.70 -2.68 12.25
N ILE A 3 -2.84 -2.21 11.77
CA ILE A 3 -3.17 -2.14 10.34
C ILE A 3 -2.15 -1.30 9.55
N PHE A 4 -1.75 -0.16 10.10
CA PHE A 4 -0.74 0.70 9.48
C PHE A 4 0.59 -0.05 9.31
N ILE A 5 1.09 -0.73 10.35
CA ILE A 5 2.37 -1.44 10.27
C ILE A 5 2.30 -2.62 9.32
N LYS A 6 1.16 -3.32 9.25
CA LYS A 6 0.94 -4.36 8.23
C LYS A 6 1.08 -3.79 6.81
N ALA A 7 0.40 -2.68 6.52
CA ALA A 7 0.47 -2.04 5.21
C ALA A 7 1.90 -1.52 4.90
N VAL A 8 2.56 -0.87 5.87
CA VAL A 8 3.93 -0.36 5.73
C VAL A 8 4.92 -1.48 5.41
N LYS A 9 4.90 -2.59 6.18
CA LYS A 9 5.81 -3.72 5.95
C LYS A 9 5.69 -4.21 4.51
N ILE A 10 4.46 -4.43 4.08
CA ILE A 10 4.15 -4.87 2.74
C ILE A 10 4.73 -3.92 1.67
N LEU A 11 4.38 -2.63 1.74
CA LEU A 11 4.74 -1.65 0.71
C LEU A 11 6.25 -1.41 0.65
N MET A 12 6.92 -1.37 1.81
CA MET A 12 8.37 -1.24 1.86
C MET A 12 9.08 -2.46 1.28
N LEU A 13 8.60 -3.68 1.54
CA LEU A 13 9.19 -4.89 0.98
C LEU A 13 9.05 -4.92 -0.54
N GLN A 14 7.89 -4.54 -1.08
CA GLN A 14 7.70 -4.40 -2.53
C GLN A 14 8.66 -3.37 -3.14
N CYS A 15 8.86 -2.22 -2.47
CA CYS A 15 9.78 -1.18 -2.94
C CYS A 15 11.23 -1.67 -3.00
N LEU A 16 11.65 -2.48 -2.03
CA LEU A 16 12.98 -3.10 -2.02
C LEU A 16 13.12 -4.17 -3.10
N ASP A 17 12.08 -4.94 -3.36
CA ASP A 17 12.08 -6.01 -4.37
C ASP A 17 12.19 -5.43 -5.78
N GLU A 18 11.41 -4.40 -6.09
CA GLU A 18 11.53 -3.66 -7.36
C GLU A 18 12.93 -3.05 -7.53
N SER A 19 13.51 -2.49 -6.47
CA SER A 19 14.87 -1.96 -6.50
C SER A 19 15.92 -3.04 -6.86
N MET A 20 15.76 -4.25 -6.33
CA MET A 20 16.62 -5.39 -6.66
C MET A 20 16.43 -5.89 -8.10
N ASP A 21 15.18 -5.92 -8.57
CA ASP A 21 14.85 -6.34 -9.93
C ASP A 21 15.39 -5.35 -10.97
N GLU A 22 15.22 -4.05 -10.74
CA GLU A 22 15.81 -3.00 -11.59
C GLU A 22 17.34 -3.07 -11.63
N ALA A 23 17.98 -3.30 -10.48
CA ALA A 23 19.42 -3.46 -10.41
C ALA A 23 19.89 -4.67 -11.24
N SER A 24 19.10 -5.75 -11.22
CA SER A 24 19.37 -7.00 -11.95
C SER A 24 19.12 -6.87 -13.46
N ALA A 25 18.02 -6.25 -13.89
CA ALA A 25 17.70 -6.03 -15.31
C ALA A 25 18.77 -5.15 -16.01
N LYS A 26 19.26 -4.12 -15.31
CA LYS A 26 20.37 -3.27 -15.79
C LYS A 26 21.71 -4.03 -15.90
N ASN A 27 21.83 -5.24 -15.33
CA ASN A 27 23.02 -6.09 -15.50
C ASN A 27 22.98 -6.99 -16.75
N GLN A 28 21.83 -7.11 -17.43
CA GLN A 28 21.68 -7.95 -18.64
C GLN A 28 21.75 -7.16 -19.96
N GLY A 29 21.91 -5.83 -19.92
CA GLY A 29 21.99 -4.97 -21.10
C GLY A 29 23.35 -5.00 -21.82
N TRP A 30 23.32 -5.12 -23.15
CA TRP A 30 24.44 -5.23 -24.12
C TRP A 30 25.52 -4.13 -24.01
N LEU A 31 25.24 -2.95 -23.43
CA LEU A 31 26.20 -1.85 -23.28
C LEU A 31 26.87 -1.88 -21.90
N GLY A 32 27.52 -3.01 -21.59
CA GLY A 32 28.22 -3.27 -20.34
C GLY A 32 29.41 -2.34 -20.11
N GLY A 33 29.14 -1.11 -19.67
CA GLY A 33 30.14 -0.28 -18.99
C GLY A 33 30.62 -0.99 -17.73
N TRP A 34 31.90 -0.80 -17.38
CA TRP A 34 32.64 -1.45 -16.31
C TRP A 34 31.94 -1.27 -14.95
N ARG A 35 30.98 -2.15 -14.64
CA ARG A 35 30.20 -2.09 -13.40
C ARG A 35 30.91 -2.92 -12.34
N ASN A 36 31.23 -2.29 -11.21
CA ASN A 36 31.91 -2.98 -10.12
C ASN A 36 31.00 -4.06 -9.49
N ALA A 37 31.25 -5.32 -9.84
CA ALA A 37 30.44 -6.46 -9.41
C ALA A 37 30.44 -6.64 -7.88
N GLU A 38 31.55 -6.31 -7.23
CA GLU A 38 31.67 -6.39 -5.77
C GLU A 38 30.79 -5.33 -5.09
N LEU A 39 30.80 -4.09 -5.59
CA LEU A 39 29.91 -3.03 -5.13
C LEU A 39 28.44 -3.41 -5.31
N CYS A 40 28.07 -3.97 -6.47
CA CYS A 40 26.71 -4.46 -6.71
C CYS A 40 26.30 -5.54 -5.70
N LYS A 41 27.20 -6.49 -5.40
CA LYS A 41 26.97 -7.55 -4.41
C LYS A 41 26.75 -6.96 -3.01
N LYS A 42 27.62 -6.06 -2.55
CA LYS A 42 27.50 -5.40 -1.24
C LYS A 42 26.20 -4.60 -1.11
N GLN A 43 25.79 -3.88 -2.16
CA GLN A 43 24.49 -3.19 -2.15
C GLN A 43 23.31 -4.15 -2.06
N LYS A 44 23.35 -5.29 -2.75
CA LYS A 44 22.33 -6.33 -2.62
C LYS A 44 22.26 -6.89 -1.20
N GLU A 45 23.41 -7.13 -0.57
CA GLU A 45 23.47 -7.59 0.83
C GLU A 45 22.86 -6.55 1.80
N LEU A 46 23.11 -5.26 1.58
CA LEU A 46 22.50 -4.17 2.36
C LEU A 46 20.98 -4.07 2.14
N THR A 47 20.50 -4.24 0.91
CA THR A 47 19.07 -4.31 0.62
C THR A 47 18.41 -5.49 1.34
N LEU A 48 19.02 -6.68 1.29
CA LEU A 48 18.54 -7.86 2.02
C LEU A 48 18.58 -7.68 3.55
N LYS A 49 19.60 -6.97 4.06
CA LYS A 49 19.68 -6.61 5.48
C LYS A 49 18.50 -5.73 5.90
N LEU A 50 18.15 -4.71 5.12
CA LEU A 50 16.98 -3.88 5.39
C LEU A 50 15.67 -4.68 5.28
N ARG A 51 15.56 -5.52 4.25
CA ARG A 51 14.40 -6.40 4.04
C ARG A 51 14.11 -7.25 5.29
N ARG A 52 15.13 -7.93 5.84
CA ARG A 52 15.02 -8.71 7.08
C ARG A 52 14.63 -7.84 8.28
N LYS A 53 15.25 -6.66 8.43
CA LYS A 53 14.88 -5.70 9.50
C LYS A 53 13.39 -5.34 9.44
N ILE A 54 12.80 -5.21 8.25
CA ILE A 54 11.37 -4.91 8.06
C ILE A 54 10.51 -6.15 8.32
N GLU A 55 10.88 -7.31 7.76
CA GLU A 55 10.19 -8.59 7.96
C GLU A 55 10.09 -8.95 9.45
N ASP A 56 11.19 -8.79 10.18
CA ASP A 56 11.29 -9.10 11.61
C ASP A 56 10.86 -7.92 12.52
N PHE A 57 10.43 -6.80 11.93
CA PHE A 57 10.02 -5.63 12.70
C PHE A 57 8.83 -5.94 13.60
N VAL A 58 9.02 -5.74 14.90
CA VAL A 58 7.99 -5.83 15.94
C VAL A 58 7.42 -4.42 16.18
N PRO A 59 6.10 -4.21 16.01
CA PRO A 59 5.46 -2.93 16.29
C PRO A 59 5.71 -2.47 17.73
N LEU A 60 5.90 -1.15 17.90
CA LEU A 60 5.95 -0.49 19.20
C LEU A 60 4.53 -0.11 19.66
N ASP A 61 4.42 0.52 20.83
CA ASP A 61 3.12 0.84 21.47
C ASP A 61 2.20 1.68 20.59
N THR A 62 2.79 2.53 19.74
CA THR A 62 2.05 3.37 18.78
C THR A 62 2.67 3.31 17.40
N ASP A 63 1.87 3.60 16.39
CA ASP A 63 2.33 3.72 15.00
C ASP A 63 3.32 4.88 14.83
N ALA A 64 3.19 5.95 15.63
CA ALA A 64 4.14 7.07 15.65
C ALA A 64 5.55 6.63 16.06
N GLN A 65 5.65 5.84 17.14
CA GLN A 65 6.93 5.30 17.60
C GLN A 65 7.49 4.32 16.57
N SER A 66 6.63 3.46 16.02
CA SER A 66 7.00 2.49 14.99
C SER A 66 7.51 3.17 13.71
N LEU A 67 6.90 4.29 13.30
CA LEU A 67 7.36 5.15 12.20
C LEU A 67 8.80 5.62 12.44
N VAL A 68 9.09 6.17 13.62
CA VAL A 68 10.42 6.68 13.96
C VAL A 68 11.46 5.54 13.91
N ALA A 69 11.12 4.38 14.44
CA ALA A 69 11.99 3.20 14.42
C ALA A 69 12.28 2.70 13.00
N LEU A 70 11.26 2.63 12.14
CA LEU A 70 11.41 2.23 10.74
C LEU A 70 12.22 3.24 9.93
N LYS A 71 11.96 4.55 10.08
CA LYS A 71 12.78 5.60 9.44
C LYS A 71 14.25 5.50 9.88
N LYS A 72 14.51 5.24 11.16
CA LYS A 72 15.86 5.01 11.66
C LYS A 72 16.52 3.81 10.98
N ALA A 73 15.81 2.69 10.86
CA ALA A 73 16.33 1.50 10.17
C ALA A 73 16.68 1.79 8.70
N ILE A 74 15.88 2.58 8.00
CA ILE A 74 16.17 3.03 6.63
C ILE A 74 17.43 3.91 6.61
N SER A 75 17.52 4.91 7.49
CA SER A 75 18.65 5.84 7.55
C SER A 75 19.97 5.17 7.89
N GLU A 76 19.97 4.17 8.78
CA GLU A 76 21.16 3.36 9.08
C GLU A 76 21.68 2.65 7.83
N ILE A 77 20.78 2.02 7.05
CA ILE A 77 21.16 1.33 5.82
C ILE A 77 21.58 2.32 4.75
N ASP A 78 20.93 3.49 4.63
CA ASP A 78 21.33 4.54 3.68
C ASP A 78 22.76 5.03 3.95
N ALA A 79 23.12 5.22 5.22
CA ALA A 79 24.47 5.58 5.63
C ALA A 79 25.49 4.47 5.28
N GLU A 80 25.16 3.20 5.56
CA GLU A 80 26.02 2.05 5.20
C GLU A 80 26.22 1.94 3.67
N VAL A 81 25.16 2.20 2.88
CA VAL A 81 25.25 2.24 1.42
C VAL A 81 26.13 3.39 0.96
N GLU A 82 25.99 4.58 1.55
CA GLU A 82 26.83 5.73 1.22
C GLU A 82 28.30 5.48 1.53
N GLU A 83 28.61 4.95 2.73
CA GLU A 83 29.98 4.58 3.12
C GLU A 83 30.57 3.54 2.18
N THR A 84 29.81 2.48 1.89
CA THR A 84 30.21 1.44 0.94
C THR A 84 30.52 2.07 -0.42
N ARG A 85 29.67 2.95 -0.94
CA ARG A 85 29.94 3.58 -2.26
C ARG A 85 31.17 4.48 -2.23
N LYS A 86 31.36 5.25 -1.16
CA LYS A 86 32.55 6.09 -0.97
C LYS A 86 33.83 5.26 -0.95
N SER A 87 33.83 4.07 -0.35
CA SER A 87 35.02 3.19 -0.34
C SER A 87 35.40 2.66 -1.72
N TYR A 88 34.49 2.71 -2.69
CA TYR A 88 34.74 2.39 -4.10
C TYR A 88 34.82 3.66 -4.97
N GLU A 89 34.97 4.84 -4.37
CA GLU A 89 35.05 6.15 -5.06
C GLU A 89 33.81 6.50 -5.90
N TYR A 90 32.63 5.98 -5.54
CA TYR A 90 31.35 6.33 -6.16
C TYR A 90 30.55 7.30 -5.29
N ALA A 91 29.96 8.32 -5.92
CA ALA A 91 28.93 9.16 -5.29
C ALA A 91 27.66 8.36 -4.96
N ARG A 92 26.74 8.92 -4.16
CA ARG A 92 25.42 8.31 -3.83
C ARG A 92 24.72 7.76 -5.08
N GLY A 93 24.11 6.59 -4.95
CA GLY A 93 23.59 5.80 -6.08
C GLY A 93 22.07 5.64 -6.07
N ASN A 94 21.57 4.76 -6.94
CA ASN A 94 20.13 4.49 -7.04
C ASN A 94 19.55 3.94 -5.73
N LEU A 95 20.25 3.02 -5.05
CA LEU A 95 19.78 2.50 -3.77
C LEU A 95 19.61 3.63 -2.73
N ASN A 96 20.55 4.58 -2.64
CA ASN A 96 20.39 5.74 -1.75
C ASN A 96 19.15 6.58 -2.09
N LYS A 97 18.84 6.76 -3.38
CA LYS A 97 17.64 7.46 -3.83
C LYS A 97 16.38 6.70 -3.41
N THR A 98 16.34 5.38 -3.61
CA THR A 98 15.23 4.52 -3.17
C THR A 98 15.01 4.61 -1.67
N LEU A 99 16.07 4.52 -0.85
CA LEU A 99 15.97 4.62 0.60
C LEU A 99 15.48 6.01 1.06
N THR A 100 15.97 7.07 0.42
CA THR A 100 15.51 8.44 0.68
C THR A 100 14.02 8.60 0.36
N GLN A 101 13.60 8.11 -0.80
CA GLN A 101 12.20 8.17 -1.25
C GLN A 101 11.30 7.36 -0.32
N MET A 102 11.66 6.13 0.00
CA MET A 102 10.92 5.26 0.91
C MET A 102 10.75 5.88 2.31
N SER A 103 11.78 6.56 2.85
CA SER A 103 11.67 7.28 4.13
C SER A 103 10.65 8.43 4.06
N SER A 104 10.66 9.17 2.95
CA SER A 104 9.69 10.25 2.68
C SER A 104 8.27 9.72 2.50
N ASP A 105 8.09 8.62 1.76
CA ASP A 105 6.79 8.02 1.50
C ASP A 105 6.18 7.40 2.75
N LEU A 106 7.02 6.79 3.60
CA LEU A 106 6.61 6.27 4.90
C LEU A 106 6.07 7.40 5.81
N GLU A 107 6.77 8.52 5.90
CA GLU A 107 6.33 9.69 6.65
C GLU A 107 5.05 10.30 6.06
N ARG A 108 4.99 10.44 4.73
CA ARG A 108 3.80 10.91 4.04
C ARG A 108 2.61 10.01 4.29
N PHE A 109 2.79 8.69 4.25
CA PHE A 109 1.73 7.73 4.51
C PHE A 109 1.18 7.85 5.92
N TYR A 110 2.05 7.86 6.94
CA TYR A 110 1.64 8.07 8.33
C TYR A 110 0.84 9.38 8.49
N ASN A 111 1.35 10.48 7.94
CA ASN A 111 0.69 11.78 8.03
C ASN A 111 -0.67 11.77 7.32
N THR A 112 -0.75 11.16 6.13
CA THR A 112 -2.02 10.99 5.40
C THR A 112 -3.03 10.26 6.27
N VAL A 113 -2.71 9.06 6.77
CA VAL A 113 -3.68 8.25 7.54
C VAL A 113 -4.07 8.87 8.88
N SER A 114 -3.15 9.62 9.51
CA SER A 114 -3.37 10.32 10.77
C SER A 114 -4.26 11.56 10.61
N SER A 115 -4.29 12.15 9.40
CA SER A 115 -5.07 13.34 9.07
C SER A 115 -6.48 13.05 8.53
N LEU A 116 -6.79 11.78 8.27
CA LEU A 116 -8.10 11.35 7.78
C LEU A 116 -9.22 11.67 8.79
N SER A 117 -10.41 11.92 8.26
CA SER A 117 -11.63 12.05 9.08
C SER A 117 -11.97 10.77 9.85
N TYR A 118 -11.58 9.62 9.30
CA TYR A 118 -11.53 8.33 9.98
C TYR A 118 -10.08 7.85 10.01
N LYS A 119 -9.46 7.88 11.20
CA LYS A 119 -8.04 7.54 11.38
C LYS A 119 -7.80 6.05 11.20
N LEU A 120 -6.74 5.69 10.47
CA LEU A 120 -6.34 4.29 10.23
C LEU A 120 -5.05 3.89 10.98
N ASN A 121 -4.48 4.82 11.77
CA ASN A 121 -3.40 4.54 12.70
C ASN A 121 -3.94 3.97 14.02
N ASP A 122 -3.12 3.17 14.68
CA ASP A 122 -3.33 2.55 15.98
C ASP A 122 -4.57 1.63 16.05
N ILE A 123 -5.08 1.19 14.89
CA ILE A 123 -6.09 0.13 14.80
C ILE A 123 -5.40 -1.23 14.78
N GLU A 124 -5.83 -2.12 15.67
CA GLU A 124 -5.33 -3.49 15.74
C GLU A 124 -5.67 -4.29 14.46
N ASP A 125 -4.70 -5.01 13.90
CA ASP A 125 -4.92 -5.95 12.81
C ASP A 125 -5.47 -7.27 13.37
N THR A 126 -6.80 -7.41 13.38
CA THR A 126 -7.49 -8.61 13.85
C THR A 126 -8.37 -9.20 12.76
N LYS A 127 -8.92 -10.40 13.01
CA LYS A 127 -9.93 -11.04 12.13
C LYS A 127 -11.31 -10.38 12.20
N HIS A 128 -11.48 -9.29 12.96
CA HIS A 128 -12.75 -8.57 13.00
C HIS A 128 -13.09 -8.06 11.58
N PRO A 129 -14.31 -8.29 11.05
CA PRO A 129 -14.66 -7.96 9.67
C PRO A 129 -14.34 -6.52 9.27
N PHE A 130 -14.56 -5.57 10.19
CA PHE A 130 -14.26 -4.16 9.94
C PHE A 130 -12.75 -3.86 9.96
N HIS A 131 -11.96 -4.58 10.76
CA HIS A 131 -10.50 -4.40 10.77
C HIS A 131 -9.90 -4.89 9.45
N ILE A 132 -10.47 -5.94 8.85
CA ILE A 132 -10.11 -6.38 7.49
C ILE A 132 -10.38 -5.25 6.48
N LEU A 133 -11.57 -4.64 6.51
CA LEU A 133 -11.87 -3.49 5.64
C LEU A 133 -10.89 -2.32 5.87
N CYS A 134 -10.60 -1.97 7.12
CA CYS A 134 -9.62 -0.94 7.46
C CYS A 134 -8.21 -1.31 6.98
N ALA A 135 -7.82 -2.59 7.03
CA ALA A 135 -6.51 -3.07 6.58
C ALA A 135 -6.31 -2.85 5.08
N HIS A 136 -7.31 -3.26 4.29
CA HIS A 136 -7.32 -3.04 2.85
C HIS A 136 -7.40 -1.56 2.49
N ALA A 137 -8.14 -0.76 3.26
CA ALA A 137 -8.19 0.69 3.08
C ALA A 137 -6.83 1.36 3.34
N ALA A 138 -6.15 1.01 4.44
CA ALA A 138 -4.83 1.53 4.76
C ALA A 138 -3.81 1.17 3.67
N TYR A 139 -3.84 -0.08 3.18
CA TYR A 139 -3.04 -0.50 2.05
C TYR A 139 -3.33 0.32 0.79
N TYR A 140 -4.60 0.57 0.45
CA TYR A 140 -4.98 1.40 -0.70
C TYR A 140 -4.40 2.83 -0.63
N PHE A 141 -4.48 3.48 0.53
CA PHE A 141 -3.88 4.80 0.74
C PHE A 141 -2.35 4.75 0.58
N GLY A 142 -1.70 3.76 1.18
CA GLY A 142 -0.25 3.59 1.10
C GLY A 142 0.22 3.28 -0.32
N GLU A 143 -0.48 2.41 -1.06
CA GLU A 143 -0.17 2.08 -2.45
C GLU A 143 -0.23 3.32 -3.35
N ASN A 144 -1.19 4.22 -3.14
CA ASN A 144 -1.24 5.47 -3.90
C ASN A 144 -0.14 6.48 -3.53
N ILE A 145 0.61 6.24 -2.45
CA ILE A 145 1.75 7.06 -2.03
C ILE A 145 3.06 6.45 -2.52
N PHE A 146 3.28 5.16 -2.28
CA PHE A 146 4.48 4.42 -2.68
C PHE A 146 4.53 4.16 -4.19
N TYR A 147 3.36 4.00 -4.82
CA TYR A 147 3.21 3.68 -6.24
C TYR A 147 2.21 4.64 -6.89
N PRO A 148 2.49 5.95 -6.92
CA PRO A 148 1.56 6.92 -7.52
C PRO A 148 1.33 6.55 -8.98
N SER A 149 0.07 6.43 -9.40
CA SER A 149 -0.25 6.30 -10.82
C SER A 149 0.09 7.61 -11.55
N ASP A 150 0.48 7.53 -12.83
CA ASP A 150 0.83 8.67 -13.69
C ASP A 150 -0.31 9.69 -13.92
N GLU A 151 -1.49 9.48 -13.33
CA GLU A 151 -2.63 10.39 -13.39
C GLU A 151 -2.29 11.80 -12.87
N GLY A 152 -1.33 11.94 -11.94
CA GLY A 152 -0.84 13.23 -11.43
C GLY A 152 0.04 14.02 -12.40
N TYR A 153 0.64 13.37 -13.40
CA TYR A 153 1.44 14.05 -14.43
C TYR A 153 0.58 14.52 -15.60
N LEU A 154 -0.44 13.74 -15.98
CA LEU A 154 -1.38 14.13 -17.04
C LEU A 154 -2.31 15.27 -16.63
N SER A 155 -2.70 15.37 -15.36
CA SER A 155 -3.52 16.50 -14.89
C SER A 155 -2.81 17.85 -15.06
N LYS A 156 -1.50 17.91 -14.80
CA LYS A 156 -0.70 19.14 -15.01
C LYS A 156 -0.63 19.59 -16.48
N ALA A 157 -0.64 18.66 -17.43
CA ALA A 157 -0.60 18.98 -18.85
C ALA A 157 -1.97 19.43 -19.41
N VAL A 158 -3.07 18.93 -18.83
CA VAL A 158 -4.44 19.25 -19.27
C VAL A 158 -4.97 20.52 -18.62
N SER A 159 -4.63 20.81 -17.36
CA SER A 159 -5.01 22.06 -16.68
C SER A 159 -4.42 23.32 -17.34
N SER A 160 -3.35 23.18 -18.12
CA SER A 160 -2.76 24.27 -18.92
C SER A 160 -3.47 24.55 -20.25
N LEU A 161 -4.39 23.68 -20.69
CA LEU A 161 -5.02 23.79 -22.02
C LEU A 161 -6.50 24.18 -21.99
N VAL A 162 -7.17 24.10 -20.84
CA VAL A 162 -8.60 24.46 -20.74
C VAL A 162 -8.84 25.24 -19.44
N GLY A 163 -9.30 26.48 -19.57
CA GLY A 163 -9.61 27.35 -18.44
C GLY A 163 -10.64 26.74 -17.49
N ALA A 164 -10.31 26.77 -16.20
CA ALA A 164 -11.19 26.70 -15.02
C ALA A 164 -12.13 25.48 -14.86
N THR A 165 -11.69 24.50 -14.07
CA THR A 165 -12.45 23.90 -12.96
C THR A 165 -11.43 23.18 -12.05
N PRO A 166 -11.58 23.18 -10.71
CA PRO A 166 -10.67 22.41 -9.88
C PRO A 166 -10.97 20.93 -10.16
N THR A 167 -10.15 20.32 -11.02
CA THR A 167 -10.15 18.88 -11.26
C THR A 167 -9.71 18.21 -9.97
N VAL A 168 -10.63 18.05 -9.02
CA VAL A 168 -10.49 17.11 -7.92
C VAL A 168 -10.26 15.77 -8.60
N SER A 169 -9.08 15.19 -8.38
CA SER A 169 -8.65 14.00 -9.11
C SER A 169 -9.62 12.84 -8.85
N VAL A 170 -9.75 11.92 -9.79
CA VAL A 170 -10.56 10.68 -9.64
C VAL A 170 -10.18 9.95 -8.35
N ARG A 171 -8.89 9.99 -8.02
CA ARG A 171 -8.33 9.50 -6.76
C ARG A 171 -8.95 10.15 -5.53
N GLU A 172 -9.01 11.47 -5.47
CA GLU A 172 -9.58 12.19 -4.31
C GLU A 172 -11.05 11.83 -4.08
N HIS A 173 -11.85 11.66 -5.15
CA HIS A 173 -13.24 11.20 -5.03
C HIS A 173 -13.34 9.77 -4.48
N LYS A 174 -12.45 8.86 -4.93
CA LYS A 174 -12.40 7.48 -4.43
C LYS A 174 -11.98 7.41 -2.97
N GLU A 175 -10.96 8.18 -2.59
CA GLU A 175 -10.49 8.28 -1.21
C GLU A 175 -11.60 8.85 -0.30
N ALA A 176 -12.31 9.90 -0.74
CA ALA A 176 -13.45 10.44 -0.01
C ALA A 176 -14.61 9.44 0.15
N CYS A 177 -14.96 8.72 -0.93
CA CYS A 177 -15.97 7.65 -0.91
C CYS A 177 -15.59 6.56 0.10
N LEU A 178 -14.35 6.05 0.05
CA LEU A 178 -13.86 5.03 0.97
C LEU A 178 -13.98 5.50 2.43
N LEU A 179 -13.56 6.73 2.75
CA LEU A 179 -13.63 7.27 4.12
C LEU A 179 -15.07 7.43 4.62
N ALA A 180 -15.97 7.90 3.75
CA ALA A 180 -17.37 8.06 4.10
C ALA A 180 -18.00 6.72 4.47
N HIS A 181 -17.70 5.66 3.72
CA HIS A 181 -18.19 4.31 4.01
C HIS A 181 -17.53 3.67 5.22
N LEU A 182 -16.23 3.89 5.45
CA LEU A 182 -15.56 3.42 6.68
C LEU A 182 -16.24 4.00 7.93
N LYS A 183 -16.48 5.31 7.94
CA LYS A 183 -17.14 5.99 9.06
C LYS A 183 -18.56 5.47 9.27
N LYS A 184 -19.33 5.34 8.19
CA LYS A 184 -20.71 4.81 8.24
C LYS A 184 -20.75 3.36 8.72
N CYS A 185 -19.78 2.53 8.32
CA CYS A 185 -19.67 1.15 8.76
C CYS A 185 -19.39 1.07 10.27
N ASP A 186 -18.41 1.83 10.76
CA ASP A 186 -18.08 1.93 12.20
C ASP A 186 -19.30 2.35 13.04
N GLU A 187 -20.01 3.39 12.60
CA GLU A 187 -21.23 3.87 13.25
C GLU A 187 -22.34 2.80 13.30
N LYS A 188 -22.54 2.06 12.20
CA LYS A 188 -23.50 0.94 12.16
C LYS A 188 -23.08 -0.17 13.11
N LEU A 189 -21.81 -0.55 13.12
CA LEU A 189 -21.31 -1.64 13.95
C LEU A 189 -21.41 -1.33 15.45
N LYS A 190 -21.24 -0.07 15.85
CA LYS A 190 -21.45 0.40 17.23
C LYS A 190 -22.90 0.26 17.71
N SER A 191 -23.86 0.26 16.78
CA SER A 191 -25.29 0.11 17.09
C SER A 191 -25.75 -1.35 17.24
N VAL A 192 -24.89 -2.31 16.90
CA VAL A 192 -25.20 -3.74 16.97
C VAL A 192 -25.11 -4.22 18.42
N LYS A 193 -26.16 -4.90 18.89
CA LYS A 193 -26.18 -5.54 20.21
C LYS A 193 -25.55 -6.92 20.16
N GLU A 194 -24.80 -7.27 21.19
CA GLU A 194 -24.25 -8.62 21.37
C GLU A 194 -25.37 -9.66 21.48
N GLY A 195 -25.18 -10.80 20.81
CA GLY A 195 -26.13 -11.90 20.71
C GLY A 195 -25.56 -13.05 19.87
N ASP A 196 -26.32 -14.13 19.71
CA ASP A 196 -25.84 -15.38 19.09
C ASP A 196 -25.42 -15.20 17.62
N GLU A 197 -26.02 -14.26 16.90
CA GLU A 197 -25.72 -13.95 15.48
C GLU A 197 -24.75 -12.76 15.30
N PHE A 198 -24.15 -12.28 16.38
CA PHE A 198 -23.40 -11.03 16.39
C PHE A 198 -22.25 -10.97 15.37
N ASN A 199 -21.50 -12.07 15.22
CA ASN A 199 -20.38 -12.12 14.28
C ASN A 199 -20.83 -12.16 12.82
N GLU A 200 -21.88 -12.90 12.49
CA GLU A 200 -22.43 -12.93 11.12
C GLU A 200 -23.05 -11.58 10.77
N MET A 201 -23.79 -10.96 11.69
CA MET A 201 -24.37 -9.63 11.47
C MET A 201 -23.28 -8.56 11.23
N ARG A 202 -22.17 -8.61 11.98
CA ARG A 202 -21.02 -7.73 11.74
C ARG A 202 -20.42 -7.94 10.35
N LYS A 203 -20.25 -9.19 9.93
CA LYS A 203 -19.76 -9.52 8.58
C LYS A 203 -20.71 -8.97 7.51
N GLU A 204 -22.01 -9.18 7.64
CA GLU A 204 -23.02 -8.69 6.70
C GLU A 204 -23.01 -7.16 6.58
N LEU A 205 -22.93 -6.45 7.70
CA LEU A 205 -22.86 -4.98 7.69
C LEU A 205 -21.62 -4.46 6.97
N VAL A 206 -20.47 -5.12 7.14
CA VAL A 206 -19.25 -4.78 6.39
C VAL A 206 -19.44 -5.07 4.90
N LEU A 207 -19.99 -6.23 4.52
CA LEU A 207 -20.24 -6.58 3.13
C LEU A 207 -21.17 -5.57 2.43
N LEU A 208 -22.22 -5.11 3.11
CA LEU A 208 -23.13 -4.09 2.58
C LEU A 208 -22.42 -2.76 2.26
N GLU A 209 -21.46 -2.35 3.09
CA GLU A 209 -20.68 -1.14 2.84
C GLU A 209 -19.61 -1.38 1.76
N VAL A 210 -18.99 -2.56 1.68
CA VAL A 210 -18.09 -2.93 0.59
C VAL A 210 -18.81 -2.89 -0.77
N ASP A 211 -20.04 -3.41 -0.84
CA ASP A 211 -20.89 -3.32 -2.03
C ASP A 211 -21.24 -1.88 -2.39
N ALA A 212 -21.46 -1.03 -1.40
CA ALA A 212 -21.72 0.39 -1.62
C ALA A 212 -20.48 1.11 -2.18
N ILE A 213 -19.29 0.86 -1.60
CA ILE A 213 -18.01 1.40 -2.10
C ILE A 213 -17.79 0.97 -3.56
N GLN A 214 -18.02 -0.30 -3.91
CA GLN A 214 -17.85 -0.77 -5.28
C GLN A 214 -18.81 -0.10 -6.27
N ARG A 215 -20.07 0.09 -5.89
CA ARG A 215 -21.06 0.81 -6.72
C ARG A 215 -20.66 2.26 -6.94
N GLU A 216 -20.32 2.98 -5.88
CA GLU A 216 -19.93 4.40 -5.97
C GLU A 216 -18.60 4.58 -6.72
N ASN A 217 -17.62 3.69 -6.50
CA ASN A 217 -16.38 3.65 -7.28
C ASN A 217 -16.67 3.49 -8.78
N ALA A 218 -17.62 2.64 -9.16
CA ALA A 218 -17.99 2.47 -10.56
C ALA A 218 -18.60 3.75 -11.15
N GLU A 219 -19.44 4.47 -10.39
CA GLU A 219 -19.99 5.77 -10.80
C GLU A 219 -18.92 6.85 -10.94
N ILE A 220 -18.02 6.99 -9.95
CA ILE A 220 -16.88 7.92 -10.01
C ILE A 220 -16.05 7.67 -11.29
N CYS A 221 -15.83 6.40 -11.63
CA CYS A 221 -15.09 6.03 -12.83
C CYS A 221 -15.86 6.21 -14.15
N LYS A 222 -17.20 6.26 -14.14
CA LYS A 222 -18.01 6.57 -15.35
C LYS A 222 -17.93 8.04 -15.69
N HIS A 223 -17.83 8.91 -14.68
CA HIS A 223 -17.74 10.36 -14.85
C HIS A 223 -16.32 10.85 -15.19
N ALA A 224 -15.30 10.01 -14.98
CA ALA A 224 -13.92 10.28 -15.37
C ALA A 224 -13.68 9.97 -16.86
N GLN A 225 -13.12 10.91 -17.63
CA GLN A 225 -12.72 10.68 -19.02
C GLN A 225 -11.72 9.52 -19.15
N ALA A 226 -11.69 8.87 -20.33
CA ALA A 226 -10.91 7.67 -20.59
C ALA A 226 -9.40 7.91 -20.46
N ILE A 227 -8.77 7.33 -19.42
CA ILE A 227 -7.32 7.35 -19.23
C ILE A 227 -6.73 6.04 -19.79
N THR A 228 -5.63 6.16 -20.53
CA THR A 228 -4.85 5.09 -21.16
C THR A 228 -4.29 4.08 -20.15
N SER A 229 -4.29 2.81 -20.53
CA SER A 229 -4.02 1.66 -19.66
C SER A 229 -2.54 1.45 -19.32
N VAL A 230 -2.24 1.16 -18.06
CA VAL A 230 -0.96 0.59 -17.61
C VAL A 230 -1.24 -0.69 -16.80
N PRO A 231 -0.54 -1.81 -17.05
CA PRO A 231 -0.70 -3.04 -16.27
C PRO A 231 -0.22 -2.87 -14.82
N ILE A 232 -1.00 -3.34 -13.85
CA ILE A 232 -0.60 -3.44 -12.45
C ILE A 232 -0.80 -4.89 -12.01
N SER A 233 0.24 -5.50 -11.44
CA SER A 233 0.16 -6.79 -10.74
C SER A 233 0.14 -6.51 -9.24
N ILE A 234 -0.94 -6.91 -8.57
CA ILE A 234 -1.07 -6.84 -7.10
C ILE A 234 -1.26 -8.28 -6.63
N SER A 235 -0.32 -8.80 -5.85
CA SER A 235 -0.41 -10.13 -5.23
C SER A 235 -0.57 -9.95 -3.72
N PHE A 236 -1.77 -10.18 -3.17
CA PHE A 236 -1.99 -10.22 -1.71
C PHE A 236 -2.90 -11.36 -1.25
N PHE A 237 -2.49 -11.93 -0.11
CA PHE A 237 -3.10 -13.00 0.72
C PHE A 237 -3.14 -14.42 0.13
N ALA A 238 -2.28 -15.28 0.69
CA ALA A 238 -2.07 -16.71 0.40
C ALA A 238 -1.61 -17.05 -1.04
N THR A 239 -0.53 -17.83 -1.10
CA THR A 239 0.12 -18.37 -2.31
C THR A 239 -0.87 -19.00 -3.30
N ALA A 240 -1.24 -18.24 -4.32
CA ALA A 240 -1.63 -18.74 -5.63
C ALA A 240 -1.25 -17.69 -6.69
N ASN A 241 -0.23 -18.00 -7.50
CA ASN A 241 0.09 -17.22 -8.70
C ASN A 241 -1.07 -17.32 -9.69
N VAL A 242 -2.04 -16.42 -9.58
CA VAL A 242 -3.09 -16.25 -10.59
C VAL A 242 -2.73 -15.04 -11.44
N LYS A 243 -2.30 -15.29 -12.69
CA LYS A 243 -2.20 -14.26 -13.72
C LYS A 243 -3.60 -13.71 -13.99
N ALA A 244 -3.95 -12.60 -13.32
CA ALA A 244 -5.18 -11.87 -13.59
C ALA A 244 -5.00 -10.93 -14.80
N PRO A 245 -6.04 -10.75 -15.64
CA PRO A 245 -5.98 -9.88 -16.81
C PRO A 245 -5.88 -8.39 -16.42
N THR A 246 -5.28 -7.63 -17.32
CA THR A 246 -4.98 -6.20 -17.26
C THR A 246 -6.22 -5.33 -17.00
N LEU A 247 -6.43 -4.92 -15.75
CA LEU A 247 -7.48 -3.96 -15.36
C LEU A 247 -6.95 -2.52 -15.39
N LYS A 248 -7.79 -1.60 -15.91
CA LYS A 248 -7.48 -0.17 -16.13
C LYS A 248 -7.08 0.53 -14.81
N PRO A 249 -6.06 1.42 -14.83
CA PRO A 249 -5.46 1.99 -13.62
C PRO A 249 -6.44 2.82 -12.78
N SER A 250 -7.34 3.57 -13.43
CA SER A 250 -8.33 4.40 -12.73
C SER A 250 -9.54 3.64 -12.21
N ARG A 251 -9.79 2.39 -12.64
CA ARG A 251 -10.88 1.54 -12.12
C ARG A 251 -10.39 0.57 -11.03
N GLY A 252 -9.21 -0.01 -11.26
CA GLY A 252 -8.81 -1.28 -10.64
C GLY A 252 -8.45 -1.22 -9.16
N ARG A 253 -7.69 -0.24 -8.67
CA ARG A 253 -7.08 -0.35 -7.32
C ARG A 253 -8.12 -0.45 -6.20
N LEU A 254 -9.08 0.48 -6.15
CA LEU A 254 -10.14 0.44 -5.14
C LEU A 254 -11.11 -0.74 -5.37
N GLU A 255 -11.42 -1.07 -6.63
CA GLU A 255 -12.28 -2.21 -6.96
C GLU A 255 -11.66 -3.54 -6.51
N LEU A 256 -10.36 -3.73 -6.78
CA LEU A 256 -9.58 -4.90 -6.41
C LEU A 256 -9.39 -4.98 -4.90
N CYS A 257 -9.08 -3.86 -4.24
CA CYS A 257 -9.04 -3.72 -2.79
C CYS A 257 -10.35 -4.23 -2.17
N MET A 258 -11.51 -3.77 -2.65
CA MET A 258 -12.82 -4.24 -2.17
C MET A 258 -13.11 -5.71 -2.52
N LYS A 259 -12.60 -6.22 -3.65
CA LYS A 259 -12.71 -7.64 -3.99
C LYS A 259 -11.93 -8.51 -3.01
N HIS A 260 -10.71 -8.13 -2.66
CA HIS A 260 -9.91 -8.86 -1.67
C HIS A 260 -10.54 -8.81 -0.27
N VAL A 261 -11.18 -7.70 0.11
CA VAL A 261 -11.98 -7.65 1.35
C VAL A 261 -13.05 -8.75 1.35
N LYS A 262 -13.80 -8.91 0.26
CA LYS A 262 -14.83 -9.96 0.16
C LYS A 262 -14.23 -11.37 0.28
N GLU A 263 -13.15 -11.63 -0.46
CA GLU A 263 -12.45 -12.92 -0.45
C GLU A 263 -11.94 -13.28 0.96
N GLU A 264 -11.34 -12.32 1.67
CA GLU A 264 -10.85 -12.52 3.03
C GLU A 264 -12.00 -12.75 4.02
N LEU A 265 -13.09 -11.96 3.91
CA LEU A 265 -14.29 -12.16 4.74
C LEU A 265 -14.95 -13.52 4.50
N ASP A 266 -14.95 -14.03 3.27
CA ASP A 266 -15.49 -15.36 2.96
C ASP A 266 -14.62 -16.49 3.52
N SER A 267 -13.31 -16.30 3.57
CA SER A 267 -12.40 -17.26 4.19
C SER A 267 -12.59 -17.39 5.72
N LEU A 268 -13.16 -16.38 6.39
CA LEU A 268 -13.46 -16.45 7.83
C LEU A 268 -14.45 -17.57 8.18
N LYS A 269 -15.32 -17.97 7.24
CA LYS A 269 -16.32 -19.03 7.46
C LYS A 269 -15.74 -20.45 7.54
N VAL A 270 -14.48 -20.63 7.17
CA VAL A 270 -13.84 -21.96 7.08
C VAL A 270 -13.11 -22.34 8.37
N LEU A 271 -13.02 -21.44 9.35
CA LEU A 271 -12.26 -21.65 10.58
C LEU A 271 -13.16 -21.66 11.82
N GLU A 272 -13.98 -22.71 11.97
CA GLU A 272 -14.25 -23.50 13.20
C GLU A 272 -15.53 -24.35 13.07
N PRO A 273 -15.62 -25.55 13.71
CA PRO A 273 -14.81 -26.01 14.84
C PRO A 273 -13.90 -27.21 14.55
N ILE A 274 -12.71 -27.20 15.15
CA ILE A 274 -12.03 -28.44 15.53
C ILE A 274 -12.87 -28.99 16.69
N ASN A 275 -13.60 -30.07 16.41
CA ASN A 275 -14.40 -30.79 17.39
C ASN A 275 -13.50 -31.33 18.51
N SER A 276 -13.92 -31.06 19.76
CA SER A 276 -13.85 -31.88 20.99
C SER A 276 -12.60 -32.72 21.25
#